data_AF-A0A665VE93-F1
#
_entry.id   AF-A0A665VE93-F1
#
_cell.length_a   1.000
_cell.length_b   1.000
_cell.length_c   1.000
_cell.angle_alpha   90.00
_cell.angle_beta   90.00
_cell.angle_gamma   90.00
#
_symmetry.space_group_name_H-M   'P 1'
#
loop_
_entity.id
_entity.type
_entity.pdbx_description
1 polymer ?
#
loop_
_entity_poly.entity_id
_entity_poly.type
_entity_poly.pdbx_seq_one_letter_code
_entity_poly.pdbx_strand_id
1 'polypeptide(L)'
;MCDHDRACGRGFSCDRHFGLCVPLRGEGHYCRRDAQCVRGLSCMFGKCHRNIPNGQEGARCKVDRDCGASMCCARHHGEQVCKRRLIRGESCFVPDGGLAFSINQICPCDEGLLCRENGASHRRERDFIYQPERTSWTCQVPKV
;
A
#
# COMPACT_ATOMS: atom_id res chain seq x y z
N MET A 1 21.97 -24.40 -14.88
CA MET A 1 20.83 -23.47 -14.75
C MET A 1 20.09 -23.81 -13.46
N CYS A 2 19.65 -22.83 -12.68
CA CYS A 2 18.84 -23.05 -11.49
C CYS A 2 17.34 -22.84 -11.81
N ASP A 3 16.47 -23.51 -11.06
CA ASP A 3 15.01 -23.40 -11.11
C ASP A 3 14.39 -23.04 -9.74
N HIS A 4 15.11 -23.29 -8.64
CA HIS A 4 14.71 -22.93 -7.28
C HIS A 4 15.93 -22.55 -6.41
N ASP A 5 15.69 -21.82 -5.32
CA ASP A 5 16.76 -21.20 -4.53
C ASP A 5 17.70 -22.22 -3.86
N ARG A 6 17.21 -23.43 -3.55
CA ARG A 6 18.04 -24.51 -2.96
C ARG A 6 19.09 -25.07 -3.93
N ALA A 7 18.91 -24.89 -5.24
CA ALA A 7 19.93 -25.23 -6.22
C ALA A 7 21.12 -24.26 -6.19
N CYS A 8 20.97 -23.11 -5.51
CA CYS A 8 22.03 -22.15 -5.30
C CYS A 8 22.69 -22.35 -3.92
N GLY A 9 23.99 -22.08 -3.86
CA GLY A 9 24.76 -22.13 -2.60
C GLY A 9 24.34 -21.03 -1.61
N ARG A 10 24.86 -21.12 -0.38
CA ARG A 10 24.63 -20.09 0.65
C ARG A 10 25.04 -18.70 0.15
N GLY A 11 24.22 -17.69 0.42
CA GLY A 11 24.48 -16.31 -0.03
C GLY A 11 23.99 -16.01 -1.44
N PHE A 12 23.33 -16.96 -2.11
CA PHE A 12 22.76 -16.80 -3.44
C PHE A 12 21.26 -17.16 -3.46
N SER A 13 20.56 -16.63 -4.45
CA SER A 13 19.16 -16.96 -4.77
C SER A 13 19.05 -17.28 -6.26
N CYS A 14 18.04 -18.08 -6.62
CA CYS A 14 17.84 -18.43 -8.02
C CYS A 14 17.01 -17.35 -8.73
N ASP A 15 17.63 -16.66 -9.69
CA ASP A 15 16.92 -15.84 -10.64
C ASP A 15 16.12 -16.72 -11.60
N ARG A 16 14.84 -16.99 -11.32
CA ARG A 16 14.02 -17.92 -12.13
C ARG A 16 13.77 -17.44 -13.56
N HIS A 17 13.99 -16.16 -13.86
CA HIS A 17 13.81 -15.65 -15.21
C HIS A 17 15.00 -15.99 -16.09
N PHE A 18 16.21 -15.80 -15.56
CA PHE A 18 17.46 -16.09 -16.29
C PHE A 18 18.02 -17.49 -15.99
N GLY A 19 17.51 -18.17 -14.96
CA GLY A 19 18.00 -19.45 -14.47
C GLY A 19 19.43 -19.40 -13.90
N LEU A 20 19.81 -18.26 -13.31
CA LEU A 20 21.15 -18.01 -12.78
C LEU A 20 21.12 -17.81 -11.26
N CYS A 21 22.13 -18.33 -10.57
CA CYS A 21 22.33 -18.04 -9.16
C CYS A 21 22.93 -16.63 -9.02
N VAL A 22 22.20 -15.74 -8.35
CA VAL A 22 22.60 -14.35 -8.13
C VAL A 22 22.82 -14.09 -6.65
N PRO A 23 23.78 -13.23 -6.26
CA PRO A 23 24.01 -12.88 -4.86
C PRO A 23 22.75 -12.33 -4.18
N LEU A 24 22.62 -12.59 -2.88
CA LEU A 24 21.62 -11.91 -2.05
C LEU A 24 21.88 -10.40 -2.00
N ARG A 25 20.81 -9.62 -1.87
CA ARG A 25 20.78 -8.17 -2.02
C ARG A 25 20.58 -7.48 -0.68
N GLY A 26 21.28 -6.38 -0.46
CA GLY A 26 21.17 -5.55 0.74
C GLY A 26 19.99 -4.59 0.68
N GLU A 27 19.78 -3.83 1.76
CA GLU A 27 18.73 -2.81 1.86
C GLU A 27 18.80 -1.81 0.69
N GLY A 28 17.65 -1.38 0.17
CA GLY A 28 17.51 -0.44 -0.94
C GLY A 28 17.81 -0.99 -2.34
N HIS A 29 18.39 -2.18 -2.45
CA HIS A 29 18.66 -2.81 -3.75
C HIS A 29 17.37 -3.35 -4.37
N TYR A 30 17.25 -3.24 -5.69
CA TYR A 30 16.10 -3.80 -6.41
C TYR A 30 15.97 -5.29 -6.15
N CYS A 31 14.75 -5.80 -6.09
CA CYS A 31 14.46 -7.22 -5.93
C CYS A 31 13.12 -7.53 -6.58
N ARG A 32 12.84 -8.83 -6.76
CA ARG A 32 11.55 -9.34 -7.24
C ARG A 32 10.88 -10.28 -6.25
N ARG A 33 11.64 -10.83 -5.30
CA ARG A 33 11.16 -11.75 -4.26
C ARG A 33 12.00 -11.62 -3.01
N ASP A 34 11.39 -11.93 -1.87
CA ASP A 34 12.05 -11.90 -0.56
C ASP A 34 13.31 -12.77 -0.52
N ALA A 35 13.30 -13.92 -1.20
CA ALA A 35 14.44 -14.84 -1.27
C ALA A 35 15.70 -14.21 -1.89
N GLN A 36 15.57 -13.07 -2.59
CA GLN A 36 16.71 -12.35 -3.15
C GLN A 36 17.34 -11.38 -2.15
N CYS A 37 16.71 -11.11 -1.00
CA CYS A 37 17.21 -10.20 0.01
C CYS A 37 17.98 -10.96 1.09
N VAL A 38 18.94 -10.30 1.72
CA VAL A 38 19.64 -10.86 2.90
C VAL A 38 18.68 -11.01 4.09
N ARG A 39 19.07 -11.85 5.06
CA ARG A 39 18.24 -12.14 6.24
C ARG A 39 17.83 -10.86 6.97
N GLY A 40 16.56 -10.77 7.34
CA GLY A 40 15.97 -9.61 8.05
C GLY A 40 15.36 -8.57 7.12
N LEU A 41 15.50 -8.75 5.80
CA LEU A 41 14.88 -7.93 4.78
C LEU A 41 13.80 -8.71 4.03
N SER A 42 12.85 -8.00 3.44
CA SER A 42 11.85 -8.50 2.50
C SER A 42 11.82 -7.62 1.27
N CYS A 43 11.37 -8.18 0.15
CA CYS A 43 11.28 -7.44 -1.09
C CYS A 43 9.98 -6.64 -1.12
N MET A 44 10.02 -5.39 -0.68
CA MET A 44 8.86 -4.50 -0.65
C MET A 44 8.99 -3.39 -1.68
N PHE A 45 7.93 -3.09 -2.42
CA PHE A 45 7.87 -2.02 -3.43
C PHE A 45 9.00 -2.13 -4.48
N GLY A 46 9.42 -3.37 -4.77
CA GLY A 46 10.49 -3.68 -5.73
C GLY A 46 11.92 -3.50 -5.20
N LYS A 47 12.12 -3.24 -3.90
CA LYS A 47 13.44 -3.11 -3.26
C LYS A 47 13.52 -3.91 -1.96
N CYS A 48 14.71 -4.26 -1.51
CA CYS A 48 14.88 -4.91 -0.21
C CYS A 48 14.70 -3.87 0.90
N HIS A 49 13.71 -4.08 1.76
CA HIS A 49 13.42 -3.24 2.92
C HIS A 49 13.49 -4.05 4.20
N ARG A 50 13.70 -3.37 5.33
CA ARG A 50 13.64 -4.02 6.65
C ARG A 50 12.25 -4.60 6.90
N ASN A 51 12.23 -5.76 7.52
CA ASN A 51 10.98 -6.36 7.96
C ASN A 51 10.34 -5.50 9.03
N ILE A 52 9.10 -5.09 8.79
CA ILE A 52 8.27 -4.42 9.78
C ILE A 52 7.53 -5.51 10.57
N PRO A 53 7.54 -5.48 11.92
CA PRO A 53 6.83 -6.45 12.74
C PRO A 53 5.34 -6.51 12.39
N ASN A 54 4.78 -7.72 12.41
CA ASN A 54 3.35 -7.93 12.13
C ASN A 54 2.47 -7.04 13.01
N GLY A 55 1.38 -6.54 12.45
CA GLY A 55 0.45 -5.66 13.16
C GLY A 55 0.84 -4.18 13.19
N GLN A 56 2.07 -3.82 12.79
CA GLN A 56 2.52 -2.42 12.72
C GLN A 56 2.28 -1.79 11.34
N GLU A 57 2.24 -0.46 11.29
CA GLU A 57 2.09 0.27 10.03
C GLU A 57 3.23 -0.05 9.06
N GLY A 58 2.87 -0.39 7.82
CA GLY A 58 3.77 -0.85 6.77
C GLY A 58 4.06 -2.36 6.78
N ALA A 59 3.66 -3.10 7.81
CA ALA A 59 3.80 -4.55 7.83
C ALA A 59 2.93 -5.20 6.76
N ARG A 60 3.40 -6.29 6.14
CA ARG A 60 2.57 -7.05 5.20
C ARG A 60 1.38 -7.68 5.89
N CYS A 61 0.24 -7.65 5.22
CA CYS A 61 -1.03 -8.19 5.71
C CYS A 61 -1.77 -8.94 4.60
N LYS A 62 -2.74 -9.77 4.98
CA LYS A 62 -3.70 -10.41 4.07
C LYS A 62 -5.12 -9.93 4.34
N VAL A 63 -5.42 -9.61 5.59
CA VAL A 63 -6.73 -9.18 6.07
C VAL A 63 -6.57 -8.15 7.18
N ASP A 64 -7.60 -7.34 7.44
CA ASP A 64 -7.56 -6.27 8.44
C ASP A 64 -7.15 -6.74 9.85
N ARG A 65 -7.56 -7.96 10.24
CA ARG A 65 -7.19 -8.55 11.55
C ARG A 65 -5.69 -8.84 11.72
N ASP A 66 -4.91 -8.82 10.64
CA ASP A 66 -3.46 -8.94 10.72
C ASP A 66 -2.81 -7.62 11.17
N CYS A 67 -3.59 -6.53 11.17
CA CYS A 67 -3.19 -5.19 11.56
C CYS A 67 -3.74 -4.83 12.96
N GLY A 68 -3.16 -3.84 13.62
CA GLY A 68 -3.67 -3.32 14.90
C GLY A 68 -5.03 -2.60 14.78
N ALA A 69 -5.65 -2.29 15.92
CA ALA A 69 -7.05 -1.87 16.04
C ALA A 69 -7.48 -0.68 15.14
N SER A 70 -6.62 0.33 14.97
CA SER A 70 -6.91 1.53 14.15
C SER A 70 -6.29 1.47 12.75
N MET A 71 -6.10 0.27 12.21
CA MET A 71 -5.50 0.04 10.90
C MET A 71 -6.42 -0.78 9.99
N CYS A 72 -6.07 -0.82 8.70
CA CYS A 72 -6.65 -1.71 7.72
C CYS A 72 -5.55 -2.34 6.85
N CYS A 73 -5.87 -3.44 6.19
CA CYS A 73 -5.02 -4.05 5.20
C CYS A 73 -5.34 -3.49 3.81
N ALA A 74 -4.42 -2.69 3.25
CA ALA A 74 -4.65 -2.01 1.97
C ALA A 74 -3.39 -1.99 1.11
N ARG A 75 -3.57 -1.90 -0.21
CA ARG A 75 -2.45 -1.82 -1.15
C ARG A 75 -1.73 -0.48 -1.09
N HIS A 76 -0.40 -0.54 -1.05
CA HIS A 76 0.50 0.58 -1.27
C HIS A 76 1.53 0.16 -2.30
N HIS A 77 1.62 0.89 -3.42
CA HIS A 77 2.48 0.53 -4.55
C HIS A 77 2.34 -0.94 -4.98
N GLY A 78 1.12 -1.48 -4.93
CA GLY A 78 0.79 -2.86 -5.32
C GLY A 78 0.97 -3.92 -4.23
N GLU A 79 1.60 -3.61 -3.09
CA GLU A 79 1.75 -4.55 -1.97
C GLU A 79 0.71 -4.32 -0.88
N GLN A 80 0.18 -5.41 -0.32
CA GLN A 80 -0.78 -5.36 0.79
C GLN A 80 -0.03 -5.12 2.11
N VAL A 81 -0.28 -3.97 2.71
CA VAL A 81 0.35 -3.55 3.95
C VAL A 81 -0.67 -2.95 4.93
N CYS A 82 -0.36 -3.03 6.22
CA CYS A 82 -1.12 -2.36 7.25
C CYS A 82 -0.96 -0.85 7.10
N LYS A 83 -2.07 -0.15 6.98
CA LYS A 83 -2.12 1.31 6.91
C LYS A 83 -3.07 1.82 7.98
N ARG A 84 -2.82 3.02 8.51
CA ARG A 84 -3.77 3.65 9.46
C ARG A 84 -5.12 3.94 8.80
N ARG A 85 -6.20 3.78 9.58
CA ARG A 85 -7.52 4.28 9.21
C ARG A 85 -7.52 5.80 9.15
N LEU A 86 -8.41 6.35 8.34
CA LEU A 86 -8.47 7.80 8.10
C LEU A 86 -9.18 8.51 9.24
N ILE A 87 -8.54 9.52 9.81
CA ILE A 87 -9.11 10.32 10.91
C ILE A 87 -10.01 11.43 10.35
N ARG A 88 -10.76 12.07 11.25
CA ARG A 88 -11.69 13.16 10.89
C ARG A 88 -11.00 14.24 10.05
N GLY A 89 -11.63 14.61 8.93
CA GLY A 89 -11.16 15.65 8.01
C GLY A 89 -10.15 15.17 6.96
N GLU A 90 -9.60 13.95 7.08
CA GLU A 90 -8.74 13.40 6.04
C GLU A 90 -9.54 13.04 4.79
N SER A 91 -8.88 13.18 3.63
CA SER A 91 -9.50 12.84 2.36
C SER A 91 -9.70 11.34 2.23
N CYS A 92 -10.93 10.95 1.94
CA CYS A 92 -11.36 9.56 1.82
C CYS A 92 -11.87 9.22 0.41
N PHE A 93 -11.53 10.05 -0.58
CA PHE A 93 -11.94 9.83 -1.96
C PHE A 93 -11.34 8.53 -2.52
N VAL A 94 -12.21 7.65 -3.01
CA VAL A 94 -11.84 6.41 -3.70
C VAL A 94 -12.26 6.56 -5.16
N PRO A 95 -11.35 6.43 -6.15
CA PRO A 95 -11.73 6.39 -7.55
C PRO A 95 -12.67 5.22 -7.82
N ASP A 96 -13.58 5.36 -8.79
CA ASP A 96 -14.55 4.31 -9.17
C ASP A 96 -13.89 2.97 -9.55
N GLY A 97 -12.60 3.00 -9.94
CA GLY A 97 -11.80 1.81 -10.14
C GLY A 97 -10.52 2.05 -10.92
N GLY A 98 -10.13 1.05 -11.70
CA GLY A 98 -8.95 1.10 -12.56
C GLY A 98 -7.62 0.91 -11.82
N LEU A 99 -6.53 1.14 -12.55
CA LEU A 99 -5.17 0.90 -12.06
C LEU A 99 -4.83 1.81 -10.86
N ALA A 100 -5.36 3.03 -10.85
CA ALA A 100 -5.18 3.98 -9.76
C ALA A 100 -5.71 3.42 -8.43
N PHE A 101 -6.90 2.83 -8.42
CA PHE A 101 -7.46 2.16 -7.24
C PHE A 101 -6.73 0.85 -6.90
N SER A 102 -6.25 0.12 -7.92
CA SER A 102 -5.70 -1.23 -7.74
C SER A 102 -4.26 -1.22 -7.21
N ILE A 103 -3.48 -0.16 -7.44
CA ILE A 103 -2.10 -0.03 -6.94
C ILE A 103 -2.07 0.63 -5.57
N ASN A 104 -2.91 1.65 -5.34
CA ASN A 104 -2.91 2.46 -4.14
C ASN A 104 -4.31 2.56 -3.56
N GLN A 105 -4.58 1.73 -2.56
CA GLN A 105 -5.83 1.74 -1.82
C GLN A 105 -5.68 2.59 -0.57
N ILE A 106 -6.72 3.33 -0.23
CA ILE A 106 -6.82 4.05 1.05
C ILE A 106 -7.59 3.20 2.05
N CYS A 107 -7.30 3.38 3.34
CA CYS A 107 -8.11 2.75 4.37
C CYS A 107 -9.48 3.42 4.48
N PRO A 108 -10.49 2.72 4.99
CA PRO A 108 -11.72 3.36 5.42
C PRO A 108 -11.45 4.40 6.51
N CYS A 109 -12.44 5.26 6.73
CA CYS A 109 -12.46 6.11 7.91
C CYS A 109 -12.41 5.29 9.19
N ASP A 110 -11.90 5.91 10.25
CA ASP A 110 -11.84 5.31 11.57
C ASP A 110 -13.24 5.04 12.14
N GLU A 111 -13.32 4.22 13.19
CA GLU A 111 -14.61 3.83 13.77
C GLU A 111 -15.50 5.04 14.11
N GLY A 112 -16.78 4.97 13.72
CA GLY A 112 -17.74 6.05 13.92
C GLY A 112 -17.67 7.21 12.92
N LEU A 113 -16.76 7.17 11.94
CA LEU A 113 -16.67 8.16 10.87
C LEU A 113 -17.18 7.60 9.54
N LEU A 114 -17.78 8.47 8.72
CA LEU A 114 -18.22 8.15 7.37
C LEU A 114 -17.57 9.08 6.36
N CYS A 115 -17.18 8.51 5.22
CA CYS A 115 -16.68 9.29 4.10
C CYS A 115 -17.85 10.04 3.44
N ARG A 116 -17.83 11.37 3.48
CA ARG A 116 -18.89 12.21 2.90
C ARG A 116 -18.29 13.36 2.12
N GLU A 117 -18.97 13.76 1.05
CA GLU A 117 -18.66 14.98 0.32
C GLU A 117 -18.89 16.20 1.23
N ASN A 118 -17.92 17.11 1.32
CA ASN A 118 -18.22 18.44 1.84
C ASN A 118 -19.09 19.12 0.79
N GLY A 119 -20.39 19.17 1.05
CA GLY A 119 -21.39 19.63 0.09
C GLY A 119 -20.91 20.88 -0.67
N ALA A 120 -21.01 20.81 -1.99
CA ALA A 120 -20.80 21.96 -2.85
C ALA A 120 -21.66 23.11 -2.33
N SER A 121 -21.04 24.14 -1.78
CA SER A 121 -21.69 25.45 -1.78
C SER A 121 -22.03 25.71 -3.25
N HIS A 122 -23.31 25.83 -3.60
CA HIS A 122 -23.75 26.30 -4.91
C HIS A 122 -23.03 27.63 -5.21
N ARG A 123 -21.86 27.56 -5.84
CA ARG A 123 -21.16 28.74 -6.33
C ARG A 123 -21.83 29.07 -7.65
N ARG A 124 -22.60 30.15 -7.62
CA ARG A 124 -22.96 30.97 -8.80
C ARG A 124 -21.81 30.94 -9.81
N GLU A 125 -22.16 30.70 -11.07
CA GLU A 125 -21.28 30.68 -12.24
C GLU A 125 -20.07 31.59 -12.08
N ARG A 126 -18.89 30.98 -11.95
CA ARG A 126 -17.60 31.64 -12.12
C ARG A 126 -16.80 30.85 -13.15
N ASP A 127 -16.06 31.61 -13.93
CA ASP A 127 -15.42 31.27 -15.19
C ASP A 127 -14.81 29.87 -15.25
N PHE A 128 -14.89 29.27 -16.44
CA PHE A 128 -14.46 27.91 -16.79
C PHE A 128 -12.94 27.73 -16.62
N ILE A 129 -12.47 27.69 -15.38
CA ILE A 129 -11.14 27.22 -15.03
C ILE A 129 -11.26 25.71 -14.92
N TYR A 130 -10.50 24.95 -15.73
CA TYR A 130 -10.35 23.51 -15.54
C TYR A 130 -9.66 23.25 -14.19
N GLN A 131 -10.47 23.21 -13.14
CA GLN A 131 -10.12 22.58 -11.87
C GLN A 131 -10.71 21.18 -11.98
N PRO A 132 -9.90 20.10 -11.99
CA PRO A 132 -10.48 18.77 -11.80
C PRO A 132 -11.21 18.84 -10.47
N GLU A 133 -12.54 18.71 -10.51
CA GLU A 133 -13.46 18.72 -9.37
C GLU A 133 -12.89 17.81 -8.27
N ARG A 134 -12.09 18.38 -7.37
CA ARG A 134 -11.73 17.73 -6.12
C ARG A 134 -12.96 17.85 -5.26
N THR A 135 -13.95 17.02 -5.55
CA THR A 135 -15.00 16.69 -4.61
C THR A 135 -14.30 16.37 -3.29
N SER A 136 -14.46 17.25 -2.30
CA SER A 136 -13.68 17.16 -1.06
C SER A 136 -14.35 16.16 -0.13
N TRP A 137 -14.24 14.89 -0.50
CA TRP A 137 -14.68 13.77 0.31
C TRP A 137 -13.77 13.65 1.51
N THR A 138 -14.34 13.77 2.71
CA THR A 138 -13.60 13.70 3.97
C THR A 138 -14.31 12.82 4.99
N CYS A 139 -13.54 12.28 5.94
CA CYS A 139 -14.10 11.53 7.06
C CYS A 139 -14.82 12.47 8.04
N GLN A 140 -16.13 12.26 8.23
CA GLN A 140 -17.00 13.11 9.04
C GLN A 140 -17.82 12.27 10.02
N VAL A 141 -18.23 12.89 11.13
CA VAL A 141 -19.20 12.30 12.05
C VAL A 141 -20.56 12.23 11.35
N PRO A 142 -21.29 11.10 11.41
CA PRO A 142 -22.65 11.01 10.90
C PRO A 142 -23.54 12.09 11.53
N LYS A 143 -24.22 12.90 10.70
CA LYS A 143 -25.33 13.74 11.17
C LYS A 143 -26.50 12.83 11.51
N VAL A 144 -26.98 12.90 12.76
CA VAL A 144 -28.22 12.26 13.24
C VAL A 144 -29.43 12.96 12.63
#